data_AF-A0A5M4B8J8-F1
#
_entry.id   AF-A0A5M4B8J8-F1
#
_cell.length_a   1.000
_cell.length_b   1.000
_cell.length_c   1.000
_cell.angle_alpha   90.00
_cell.angle_beta   90.00
_cell.angle_gamma   90.00
#
_symmetry.space_group_name_H-M   'P 1'
#
loop_
_entity.id
_entity.type
_entity.pdbx_description
1 polymer ?
#
loop_
_entity_poly.entity_id
_entity_poly.type
_entity_poly.pdbx_seq_one_letter_code
_entity_poly.pdbx_strand_id
1 'polypeptide(L)'
;MSISIQDLKKIVETSEYQELIKQLSQQYHIDIYNKMELQLYNIISNQCKFSDLAIDEIHRFFLENQNLVCLYINEKFDNPEQEEGVTYLGFPQTIFLTSAMEILLIKKNQLLDYFKKQRVTTPTKCVKEDTASYQRALAISKNEPIPEIFQKKVKEKKTISSVGNKITLGQITVIDKEDTYQTSAIIWGKQTNIDIIGDYDSEKAIVNYMQWIEDNRETILSFALEYEDFLATFNDWISEEIRKKGKAVLYDKTVLTEPITEETLTKGIYIEDISVYLEDGSIESTEINLITSPDYFNGHTLVIEANKKKKLSFGGMQG
;
A
#
# COMPACT_ATOMS: atom_id res chain seq x y z
N MET A 1 2.02 19.50 26.35
CA MET A 1 3.09 19.04 27.26
C MET A 1 3.86 17.91 26.58
N SER A 2 5.19 17.83 26.68
CA SER A 2 5.93 16.68 26.15
C SER A 2 5.87 15.52 27.16
N ILE A 3 5.42 14.35 26.72
CA ILE A 3 5.36 13.15 27.56
C ILE A 3 6.72 12.47 27.53
N SER A 4 7.30 12.17 28.70
CA SER A 4 8.59 11.48 28.73
C SER A 4 8.41 10.03 28.28
N ILE A 5 9.40 9.49 27.57
CA ILE A 5 9.43 8.07 27.19
C ILE A 5 9.35 7.18 28.44
N GLN A 6 9.91 7.63 29.56
CA GLN A 6 9.83 6.89 30.83
C GLN A 6 8.40 6.77 31.34
N ASP A 7 7.56 7.79 31.18
CA ASP A 7 6.16 7.74 31.63
C ASP A 7 5.32 6.85 30.72
N LEU A 8 5.62 6.81 29.41
CA LEU A 8 5.01 5.84 28.50
C LEU A 8 5.41 4.40 28.87
N LYS A 9 6.69 4.15 29.14
CA LYS A 9 7.20 2.83 29.55
C LYS A 9 6.53 2.30 30.80
N LYS A 10 6.30 3.15 31.81
CA LYS A 10 5.59 2.77 33.05
C LYS A 10 4.17 2.27 32.81
N ILE A 11 3.57 2.62 31.67
CA ILE A 11 2.23 2.17 31.29
C ILE A 11 2.35 0.91 30.43
N VAL A 12 3.06 1.02 29.31
CA VAL A 12 3.00 -0.01 28.26
C VAL A 12 3.91 -1.21 28.54
N GLU A 13 4.97 -1.09 29.33
CA GLU A 13 5.88 -2.22 29.64
C GLU A 13 5.39 -3.07 30.83
N THR A 14 4.21 -2.77 31.38
CA THR A 14 3.63 -3.58 32.47
C THR A 14 3.07 -4.89 31.94
N SER A 15 3.23 -5.98 32.70
CA SER A 15 2.66 -7.28 32.35
C SER A 15 1.14 -7.24 32.21
N GLU A 16 0.47 -6.43 33.03
CA GLU A 16 -0.98 -6.23 33.00
C GLU A 16 -1.44 -5.59 31.68
N TYR A 17 -0.76 -4.53 31.24
CA TYR A 17 -1.06 -3.89 29.96
C TYR A 17 -0.79 -4.84 28.79
N GLN A 18 0.36 -5.53 28.78
CA GLN A 18 0.72 -6.46 27.71
C GLN A 18 -0.29 -7.60 27.56
N GLU A 19 -0.72 -8.18 28.67
CA GLU A 19 -1.72 -9.24 28.67
C GLU A 19 -3.10 -8.73 28.23
N LEU A 20 -3.51 -7.54 28.68
CA LEU A 20 -4.75 -6.90 28.24
C LEU A 20 -4.75 -6.66 26.73
N ILE A 21 -3.68 -6.08 26.20
CA ILE A 21 -3.55 -5.81 24.76
C ILE A 21 -3.60 -7.11 23.96
N LYS A 22 -2.93 -8.17 24.41
CA LYS A 22 -2.98 -9.49 23.77
C LYS A 22 -4.40 -10.04 23.73
N GLN A 23 -5.15 -9.96 24.83
CA GLN A 23 -6.54 -10.42 24.90
C GLN A 23 -7.46 -9.64 23.96
N LEU A 24 -7.37 -8.31 23.97
CA LEU A 24 -8.17 -7.46 23.09
C LEU A 24 -7.83 -7.69 21.61
N SER A 25 -6.54 -7.85 21.31
CA SER A 25 -6.05 -8.13 19.95
C SER A 25 -6.64 -9.43 19.42
N GLN A 26 -6.66 -10.49 20.24
CA GLN A 26 -7.28 -11.77 19.89
C GLN A 26 -8.80 -11.66 19.74
N GLN A 27 -9.48 -10.96 20.65
CA GLN A 27 -10.93 -10.83 20.66
C GLN A 27 -11.47 -10.04 19.46
N TYR A 28 -10.75 -8.99 19.04
CA TYR A 28 -11.19 -8.08 17.98
C TYR A 28 -10.45 -8.30 16.66
N HIS A 29 -9.64 -9.35 16.57
CA HIS A 29 -8.83 -9.71 15.40
C HIS A 29 -7.89 -8.58 14.93
N ILE A 30 -7.29 -7.86 15.89
CA ILE A 30 -6.29 -6.81 15.64
C ILE A 30 -4.91 -7.45 15.72
N ASP A 31 -4.15 -7.49 14.63
CA ASP A 31 -2.78 -8.00 14.64
C ASP A 31 -1.82 -6.93 15.21
N ILE A 32 -0.84 -7.36 16.02
CA ILE A 32 0.09 -6.44 16.68
C ILE A 32 1.54 -6.94 16.62
N TYR A 33 2.47 -6.01 16.40
CA TYR A 33 3.89 -6.30 16.50
C TYR A 33 4.32 -6.47 17.96
N ASN A 34 4.97 -7.59 18.28
CA ASN A 34 5.30 -8.00 19.64
C ASN A 34 6.43 -7.18 20.31
N LYS A 35 7.18 -6.36 19.57
CA LYS A 35 8.35 -5.65 20.10
C LYS A 35 8.17 -4.13 20.03
N MET A 36 8.07 -3.50 21.21
CA MET A 36 8.07 -2.05 21.36
C MET A 36 9.48 -1.49 21.14
N GLU A 37 9.73 -0.93 19.96
CA GLU A 37 10.99 -0.25 19.65
C GLU A 37 11.00 1.21 20.12
N LEU A 38 12.19 1.78 20.33
CA LEU A 38 12.37 3.18 20.76
C LEU A 38 11.66 4.17 19.82
N GLN A 39 11.60 3.85 18.52
CA GLN A 39 10.91 4.65 17.51
C GLN A 39 9.39 4.72 17.78
N LEU A 40 8.77 3.65 18.23
CA LEU A 40 7.33 3.60 18.54
C LEU A 40 6.97 4.46 19.77
N TYR A 41 7.85 4.50 20.78
CA TYR A 41 7.72 5.41 21.91
C TYR A 41 7.77 6.88 21.48
N ASN A 42 8.66 7.21 20.54
CA ASN A 42 8.76 8.56 19.99
C ASN A 42 7.51 8.97 19.22
N ILE A 43 6.87 8.04 18.50
CA ILE A 43 5.61 8.30 17.80
C ILE A 43 4.51 8.70 18.79
N ILE A 44 4.27 7.91 19.85
CA ILE A 44 3.24 8.26 20.85
C ILE A 44 3.59 9.58 21.55
N SER A 45 4.84 9.74 21.97
CA SER A 45 5.27 10.95 22.69
C SER A 45 5.03 12.20 21.84
N ASN A 46 5.36 12.15 20.55
CA ASN A 46 5.10 13.23 19.60
C ASN A 46 3.59 13.45 19.39
N GLN A 47 2.80 12.39 19.23
CA GLN A 47 1.36 12.51 19.09
C GLN A 47 0.71 13.15 20.32
N CYS A 48 1.06 12.69 21.52
CA CYS A 48 0.57 13.26 22.77
C CYS A 48 0.94 14.75 22.89
N LYS A 49 2.16 15.14 22.47
CA LYS A 49 2.60 16.54 22.47
C LYS A 49 1.67 17.47 21.67
N PHE A 50 1.11 16.99 20.56
CA PHE A 50 0.20 17.79 19.72
C PHE A 50 -1.25 17.77 20.21
N SER A 51 -1.64 16.76 21.00
CA SER A 51 -3.01 16.57 21.48
C SER A 51 -3.40 17.47 22.66
N ASP A 52 -2.42 18.00 23.39
CA ASP A 52 -2.61 18.65 24.70
C ASP A 52 -3.29 17.76 25.76
N LEU A 53 -3.34 16.43 25.55
CA LEU A 53 -3.84 15.44 26.51
C LEU A 53 -2.68 14.85 27.33
N ALA A 54 -2.98 14.51 28.59
CA ALA A 54 -2.03 13.78 29.44
C ALA A 54 -2.10 12.27 29.15
N ILE A 55 -0.97 11.55 29.25
CA ILE A 55 -0.97 10.10 29.03
C ILE A 55 -1.86 9.36 30.02
N ASP A 56 -1.92 9.81 31.27
CA ASP A 56 -2.80 9.21 32.28
C ASP A 56 -4.28 9.37 31.92
N GLU A 57 -4.64 10.49 31.28
CA GLU A 57 -6.00 10.72 30.78
C GLU A 57 -6.32 9.76 29.63
N ILE A 58 -5.40 9.62 28.67
CA ILE A 58 -5.54 8.71 27.53
C ILE A 58 -5.64 7.25 28.01
N HIS A 59 -4.75 6.85 28.91
CA HIS A 59 -4.70 5.49 29.43
C HIS A 59 -5.94 5.16 30.25
N ARG A 60 -6.38 6.06 31.14
CA ARG A 60 -7.64 5.88 31.89
C ARG A 60 -8.83 5.74 30.95
N PHE A 61 -8.92 6.61 29.94
CA PHE A 61 -9.98 6.53 28.94
C PHE A 61 -9.96 5.18 28.21
N PHE A 62 -8.78 4.71 27.80
CA PHE A 62 -8.61 3.40 27.17
C PHE A 62 -9.15 2.27 28.05
N LEU A 63 -8.75 2.23 29.34
CA LEU A 63 -9.20 1.19 30.27
C LEU A 63 -10.72 1.21 30.48
N GLU A 64 -11.34 2.39 30.51
CA GLU A 64 -12.80 2.55 30.67
C GLU A 64 -13.58 2.25 29.37
N ASN A 65 -12.93 2.27 28.20
CA ASN A 65 -13.61 2.26 26.90
C ASN A 65 -13.01 1.23 25.92
N GLN A 66 -12.47 0.11 26.42
CA GLN A 66 -11.75 -0.90 25.63
C GLN A 66 -12.53 -1.36 24.38
N ASN A 67 -13.79 -1.74 24.54
CA ASN A 67 -14.66 -2.18 23.44
C ASN A 67 -14.80 -1.09 22.36
N LEU A 68 -15.14 0.13 22.77
CA LEU A 68 -15.29 1.27 21.86
C LEU A 68 -13.99 1.57 21.11
N VAL A 69 -12.83 1.49 21.78
CA VAL A 69 -11.52 1.70 21.16
C VAL A 69 -11.24 0.63 20.11
N CYS A 70 -11.50 -0.64 20.42
CA CYS A 70 -11.28 -1.74 19.46
C CYS A 70 -12.22 -1.63 18.25
N LEU A 71 -13.51 -1.34 18.46
CA LEU A 71 -14.45 -1.10 17.38
C LEU A 71 -14.06 0.10 16.52
N TYR A 72 -13.50 1.15 17.13
CA TYR A 72 -13.00 2.32 16.40
C TYR A 72 -11.78 1.98 15.53
N ILE A 73 -10.83 1.20 16.05
CA ILE A 73 -9.70 0.68 15.27
C ILE A 73 -10.23 -0.07 14.04
N ASN A 74 -11.15 -1.00 14.26
CA ASN A 74 -11.77 -1.80 13.19
C ASN A 74 -12.52 -0.94 12.17
N GLU A 75 -13.23 0.10 12.61
CA GLU A 75 -13.94 1.02 11.72
C GLU A 75 -13.03 2.00 10.97
N LYS A 76 -11.87 2.33 11.54
CA LYS A 76 -10.89 3.26 10.97
C LYS A 76 -9.99 2.57 9.94
N PHE A 77 -9.56 1.35 10.24
CA PHE A 77 -8.59 0.62 9.42
C PHE A 77 -9.24 -0.48 8.55
N ASP A 78 -10.57 -0.48 8.46
CA ASP A 78 -11.41 -1.42 7.71
C ASP A 78 -11.24 -2.88 8.17
N ASN A 79 -12.12 -3.30 9.08
CA ASN A 79 -12.21 -4.66 9.57
C ASN A 79 -12.55 -5.65 8.43
N PRO A 80 -11.77 -6.73 8.23
CA PRO A 80 -12.04 -7.77 7.26
C PRO A 80 -12.91 -8.85 7.88
N GLU A 81 -14.20 -8.57 8.08
CA GLU A 81 -15.15 -9.57 8.60
C GLU A 81 -15.51 -10.69 7.58
N GLN A 82 -14.64 -11.00 6.60
CA GLN A 82 -14.98 -11.96 5.53
C GLN A 82 -13.93 -13.01 5.17
N GLU A 83 -12.77 -13.10 5.83
CA GLU A 83 -11.84 -14.21 5.57
C GLU A 83 -11.41 -14.91 6.87
N GLU A 84 -11.97 -16.09 7.10
CA GLU A 84 -11.50 -17.04 8.11
C GLU A 84 -10.02 -17.35 7.86
N GLY A 85 -9.15 -17.13 8.85
CA GLY A 85 -7.74 -17.48 8.76
C GLY A 85 -6.79 -16.41 8.21
N VAL A 86 -7.21 -15.14 8.12
CA VAL A 86 -6.32 -14.05 7.71
C VAL A 86 -6.13 -13.04 8.84
N THR A 87 -4.93 -13.02 9.41
CA THR A 87 -4.44 -11.94 10.29
C THR A 87 -4.09 -10.74 9.42
N TYR A 88 -4.73 -9.60 9.66
CA TYR A 88 -4.47 -8.37 8.90
C TYR A 88 -3.76 -7.33 9.77
N LEU A 89 -2.68 -6.79 9.20
CA LEU A 89 -1.94 -5.58 9.60
C LEU A 89 -1.30 -5.67 10.97
N GLY A 90 0.01 -5.95 11.03
CA GLY A 90 0.76 -5.71 12.26
C GLY A 90 0.64 -4.24 12.67
N PHE A 91 -0.11 -3.98 13.74
CA PHE A 91 -0.18 -2.66 14.35
C PHE A 91 0.85 -2.56 15.48
N PRO A 92 1.45 -1.39 15.71
CA PRO A 92 2.18 -1.16 16.94
C PRO A 92 1.26 -1.39 18.15
N GLN A 93 1.78 -1.94 19.26
CA GLN A 93 1.04 -2.04 20.54
C GLN A 93 0.48 -0.69 21.04
N THR A 94 1.01 0.40 20.48
CA THR A 94 0.63 1.78 20.76
C THR A 94 -0.71 2.17 20.14
N ILE A 95 -1.23 1.41 19.17
CA ILE A 95 -2.44 1.73 18.42
C ILE A 95 -3.66 1.95 19.31
N PHE A 96 -3.74 1.22 20.44
CA PHE A 96 -4.82 1.34 21.41
C PHE A 96 -4.81 2.71 22.11
N LEU A 97 -3.63 3.17 22.53
CA LEU A 97 -3.48 4.47 23.18
C LEU A 97 -3.66 5.63 22.20
N THR A 98 -3.14 5.50 20.97
CA THR A 98 -3.30 6.53 19.94
C THR A 98 -4.76 6.65 19.49
N SER A 99 -5.46 5.52 19.34
CA SER A 99 -6.90 5.48 19.05
C SER A 99 -7.75 6.03 20.19
N ALA A 100 -7.43 5.68 21.44
CA ALA A 100 -8.07 6.25 22.63
C ALA A 100 -7.92 7.78 22.68
N MET A 101 -6.73 8.29 22.38
CA MET A 101 -6.45 9.72 22.30
C MET A 101 -7.25 10.40 21.18
N GLU A 102 -7.33 9.81 19.99
CA GLU A 102 -8.14 10.35 18.89
C GLU A 102 -9.62 10.44 19.25
N ILE A 103 -10.17 9.39 19.89
CA ILE A 103 -11.57 9.39 20.36
C ILE A 103 -11.79 10.51 21.38
N LEU A 104 -10.86 10.69 22.34
CA LEU A 104 -10.92 11.80 23.29
C LEU A 104 -10.93 13.16 22.58
N LEU A 105 -10.08 13.33 21.57
CA LEU A 105 -10.01 14.55 20.77
C LEU A 105 -11.29 14.79 19.96
N ILE A 106 -11.93 13.74 19.43
CA ILE A 106 -13.24 13.84 18.79
C ILE A 106 -14.29 14.31 19.80
N LYS A 107 -14.35 13.68 20.98
CA LYS A 107 -15.31 14.04 22.04
C LYS A 107 -15.14 15.48 22.54
N LYS A 108 -13.90 15.99 22.53
CA LYS A 108 -13.58 17.38 22.90
C LYS A 108 -13.68 18.37 21.74
N ASN A 109 -14.02 17.92 20.53
CA ASN A 109 -14.01 18.72 19.30
C ASN A 109 -12.65 19.38 19.02
N GLN A 110 -11.55 18.67 19.34
CA GLN A 110 -10.16 19.14 19.23
C GLN A 110 -9.36 18.40 18.14
N LEU A 111 -9.92 17.37 17.50
CA LEU A 111 -9.21 16.55 16.50
C LEU A 111 -8.69 17.38 15.30
N LEU A 112 -9.45 18.40 14.86
CA LEU A 112 -9.02 19.26 13.75
C LEU A 112 -7.77 20.06 14.08
N ASP A 113 -7.72 20.65 15.27
CA ASP A 113 -6.57 21.44 15.70
C ASP A 113 -5.36 20.55 15.95
N TYR A 114 -5.58 19.34 16.46
CA TYR A 114 -4.55 18.31 16.56
C TYR A 114 -3.93 17.98 15.19
N PHE A 115 -4.74 17.66 14.16
CA PHE A 115 -4.21 17.37 12.82
C PHE A 115 -3.54 18.57 12.14
N LYS A 116 -4.01 19.79 12.40
CA LYS A 116 -3.32 21.01 11.95
C LYS A 116 -1.95 21.17 12.60
N LYS A 117 -1.84 20.95 13.91
CA LYS A 117 -0.55 20.98 14.64
C LYS A 117 0.44 19.95 14.10
N GLN A 118 -0.07 18.80 13.64
CA GLN A 118 0.73 17.76 12.97
C GLN A 118 1.05 18.05 11.50
N ARG A 119 0.51 19.13 10.92
CA ARG A 119 0.68 19.47 9.50
C ARG A 119 0.20 18.38 8.54
N VAL A 120 -0.87 17.67 8.90
CA VAL A 120 -1.55 16.72 8.00
C VAL A 120 -2.04 17.48 6.75
N THR A 121 -1.81 16.93 5.56
CA THR A 121 -2.08 17.60 4.27
C THR A 121 -3.56 17.93 4.05
N THR A 122 -4.47 17.07 4.50
CA THR A 122 -5.93 17.23 4.36
C THR A 122 -6.66 17.05 5.69
N PRO A 123 -6.41 17.92 6.68
CA PRO A 123 -6.80 17.67 8.08
C PRO A 123 -8.32 17.61 8.24
N THR A 124 -9.07 18.46 7.53
CA THR A 124 -10.54 18.45 7.55
C THR A 124 -11.13 17.15 6.98
N LYS A 125 -10.48 16.54 5.98
CA LYS A 125 -10.92 15.26 5.42
C LYS A 125 -10.69 14.14 6.44
N CYS A 126 -9.50 14.07 7.01
CA CYS A 126 -9.15 13.07 8.02
C CYS A 126 -10.07 13.18 9.26
N VAL A 127 -10.38 14.40 9.74
CA VAL A 127 -11.35 14.58 10.84
C VAL A 127 -12.71 14.01 10.48
N LYS A 128 -13.21 14.24 9.26
CA LYS A 128 -14.51 13.71 8.83
C LYS A 128 -14.52 12.19 8.81
N GLU A 129 -13.45 11.58 8.30
CA GLU A 129 -13.29 10.12 8.22
C GLU A 129 -13.22 9.50 9.62
N ASP A 130 -12.35 10.00 10.49
CA ASP A 130 -12.18 9.52 11.86
C ASP A 130 -13.45 9.76 12.70
N THR A 131 -14.12 10.90 12.53
CA THR A 131 -15.41 11.16 13.19
C THR A 131 -16.46 10.17 12.73
N ALA A 132 -16.50 9.83 11.44
CA ALA A 132 -17.45 8.84 10.92
C ALA A 132 -17.14 7.44 11.48
N SER A 133 -15.87 7.04 11.55
CA SER A 133 -15.46 5.77 12.15
C SER A 133 -15.81 5.69 13.64
N TYR A 134 -15.58 6.77 14.39
CA TYR A 134 -16.01 6.87 15.79
C TYR A 134 -17.52 6.73 15.96
N GLN A 135 -18.31 7.39 15.12
CA GLN A 135 -19.76 7.34 15.24
C GLN A 135 -20.33 5.95 14.91
N ARG A 136 -19.72 5.24 13.94
CA ARG A 136 -20.05 3.84 13.67
C ARG A 136 -19.68 2.93 14.84
N ALA A 137 -18.44 3.04 15.33
CA ALA A 137 -17.97 2.27 16.47
C ALA A 137 -18.82 2.51 17.73
N LEU A 138 -19.23 3.75 17.97
CA LEU A 138 -20.09 4.11 19.10
C LEU A 138 -21.48 3.46 18.99
N ALA A 139 -22.10 3.54 17.81
CA ALA A 139 -23.39 2.91 17.56
C ALA A 139 -23.31 1.38 17.76
N ILE A 140 -22.28 0.72 17.22
CA ILE A 140 -22.04 -0.72 17.39
C ILE A 140 -21.84 -1.05 18.89
N SER A 141 -21.03 -0.27 19.59
CA SER A 141 -20.74 -0.49 21.02
C SER A 141 -21.99 -0.42 21.91
N LYS A 142 -23.02 0.32 21.47
CA LYS A 142 -24.29 0.49 22.16
C LYS A 142 -25.43 -0.37 21.61
N ASN A 143 -25.16 -1.16 20.57
CA ASN A 143 -26.18 -1.89 19.81
C ASN A 143 -27.28 -0.96 19.27
N GLU A 144 -26.89 0.23 18.78
CA GLU A 144 -27.74 1.25 18.19
C GLU A 144 -27.59 1.27 16.66
N PRO A 145 -28.62 1.70 15.90
CA PRO A 145 -28.49 1.85 14.45
C PRO A 145 -27.48 2.95 14.10
N ILE A 146 -26.62 2.68 13.12
CA ILE A 146 -25.65 3.67 12.61
C ILE A 146 -26.43 4.82 11.93
N PRO A 147 -26.20 6.09 12.33
CA PRO A 147 -26.86 7.24 11.70
C PRO A 147 -26.55 7.31 10.20
N GLU A 148 -27.55 7.63 9.38
CA GLU A 148 -27.47 7.65 7.91
C GLU A 148 -26.26 8.44 7.37
N ILE A 149 -25.94 9.57 8.00
CA ILE A 149 -24.80 10.43 7.63
C ILE A 149 -23.42 9.77 7.82
N PHE A 150 -23.34 8.73 8.65
CA PHE A 150 -22.11 7.99 8.97
C PHE A 150 -22.12 6.56 8.42
N GLN A 151 -23.25 6.10 7.88
CA GLN A 151 -23.30 4.85 7.15
C GLN A 151 -22.28 4.91 6.02
N LYS A 152 -21.46 3.85 5.90
CA LYS A 152 -20.60 3.71 4.72
C LYS A 152 -21.55 3.73 3.52
N LYS A 153 -21.43 4.74 2.65
CA LYS A 153 -22.12 4.68 1.36
C LYS A 153 -21.75 3.33 0.78
N VAL A 154 -22.75 2.55 0.37
CA VAL A 154 -22.52 1.44 -0.54
C VAL A 154 -21.77 2.08 -1.69
N LYS A 155 -20.45 1.93 -1.72
CA LYS A 155 -19.72 2.08 -2.97
C LYS A 155 -20.49 1.12 -3.85
N GLU A 156 -21.15 1.63 -4.89
CA GLU A 156 -21.42 0.79 -6.04
C GLU A 156 -20.15 -0.02 -6.20
N LYS A 157 -20.25 -1.34 -6.06
CA LYS A 157 -19.16 -2.19 -6.46
C LYS A 157 -18.94 -1.76 -7.91
N LYS A 158 -17.90 -0.93 -8.15
CA LYS A 158 -17.10 -1.18 -9.33
C LYS A 158 -16.70 -2.62 -9.12
N THR A 159 -17.43 -3.48 -9.81
CA THR A 159 -17.11 -4.88 -9.97
C THR A 159 -15.73 -4.89 -10.63
N ILE A 160 -14.68 -4.72 -9.82
CA ILE A 160 -13.49 -5.52 -10.04
C ILE A 160 -13.98 -6.88 -9.59
N SER A 161 -14.36 -7.69 -10.57
CA SER A 161 -14.70 -9.08 -10.33
C SER A 161 -13.56 -9.67 -9.51
N SER A 162 -13.83 -10.02 -8.25
CA SER A 162 -13.06 -11.05 -7.57
C SER A 162 -13.37 -12.37 -8.28
N VAL A 163 -12.80 -12.52 -9.48
CA VAL A 163 -12.31 -13.83 -9.89
C VAL A 163 -11.17 -14.07 -8.91
N GLY A 164 -11.15 -15.18 -8.19
CA GLY A 164 -10.00 -15.53 -7.36
C GLY A 164 -8.71 -15.28 -8.13
N ASN A 165 -7.66 -14.79 -7.46
CA ASN A 165 -6.40 -14.42 -8.10
C ASN A 165 -6.06 -15.43 -9.21
N LYS A 166 -6.05 -14.95 -10.45
CA LYS A 166 -5.72 -15.77 -11.62
C LYS A 166 -4.23 -16.05 -11.67
N ILE A 167 -3.45 -15.22 -10.98
CA ILE A 167 -2.03 -15.38 -10.82
C ILE A 167 -1.75 -16.61 -9.95
N THR A 168 -1.02 -17.56 -10.54
CA THR A 168 -0.39 -18.67 -9.83
C THR A 168 1.11 -18.47 -9.94
N LEU A 169 1.81 -18.46 -8.82
CA LEU A 169 3.27 -18.44 -8.81
C LEU A 169 3.80 -19.83 -9.15
N GLY A 170 4.91 -19.85 -9.87
CA GLY A 170 5.73 -21.03 -10.07
C GLY A 170 6.44 -21.43 -8.79
N GLN A 171 7.23 -22.49 -8.88
CA GLN A 171 8.06 -22.92 -7.76
C GLN A 171 9.02 -21.80 -7.35
N ILE A 172 9.06 -21.52 -6.05
CA ILE A 172 9.98 -20.54 -5.48
C ILE A 172 11.34 -21.19 -5.28
N THR A 173 12.39 -20.55 -5.80
CA THR A 173 13.78 -21.02 -5.73
C THR A 173 14.65 -19.99 -5.04
N VAL A 174 15.49 -20.42 -4.11
CA VAL A 174 16.51 -19.56 -3.51
C VAL A 174 17.65 -19.37 -4.51
N ILE A 175 17.97 -18.13 -4.87
CA ILE A 175 19.02 -17.82 -5.86
C ILE A 175 20.36 -17.53 -5.17
N ASP A 176 20.34 -16.90 -3.98
CA ASP A 176 21.54 -16.60 -3.21
C ASP A 176 21.33 -16.79 -1.69
N LYS A 177 22.41 -16.76 -0.92
CA LYS A 177 22.43 -16.93 0.55
C LYS A 177 21.91 -15.71 1.32
N GLU A 178 21.68 -14.59 0.65
CA GLU A 178 21.25 -13.30 1.23
C GLU A 178 19.80 -12.98 0.80
N ASP A 179 18.83 -13.74 1.32
CA ASP A 179 17.39 -13.42 1.24
C ASP A 179 16.86 -13.04 -0.16
N THR A 180 17.38 -13.72 -1.19
CA THR A 180 16.99 -13.50 -2.59
C THR A 180 16.37 -14.77 -3.18
N TYR A 181 15.15 -14.63 -3.66
CA TYR A 181 14.32 -15.72 -4.18
C TYR A 181 13.85 -15.39 -5.60
N GLN A 182 13.59 -16.44 -6.38
CA GLN A 182 12.95 -16.34 -7.68
C GLN A 182 11.64 -17.09 -7.70
N THR A 183 10.69 -16.58 -8.48
CA THR A 183 9.58 -17.35 -8.99
C THR A 183 9.23 -16.87 -10.40
N SER A 184 8.14 -17.38 -10.96
CA SER A 184 7.58 -16.89 -12.21
C SER A 184 6.05 -16.91 -12.16
N ALA A 185 5.41 -16.11 -13.00
CA ALA A 185 3.96 -16.13 -13.16
C ALA A 185 3.59 -15.81 -14.61
N ILE A 186 2.36 -16.11 -15.00
CA ILE A 186 1.81 -15.61 -16.27
C ILE A 186 1.19 -14.23 -16.00
N ILE A 187 1.81 -13.17 -16.53
CA ILE A 187 1.34 -11.78 -16.43
C ILE A 187 1.24 -11.21 -17.84
N TRP A 188 0.12 -10.54 -18.13
CA TRP A 188 -0.28 -10.03 -19.44
C TRP A 188 -0.15 -11.08 -20.56
N GLY A 189 -0.42 -12.35 -20.21
CA GLY A 189 -0.39 -13.48 -21.13
C GLY A 189 1.01 -14.04 -21.44
N LYS A 190 2.08 -13.58 -20.77
CA LYS A 190 3.43 -14.13 -20.91
C LYS A 190 3.98 -14.64 -19.58
N GLN A 191 4.87 -15.64 -19.66
CA GLN A 191 5.64 -16.06 -18.49
C GLN A 191 6.66 -14.96 -18.16
N THR A 192 6.60 -14.47 -16.94
CA THR A 192 7.42 -13.37 -16.42
C THR A 192 8.15 -13.87 -15.18
N ASN A 193 9.46 -13.61 -15.12
CA ASN A 193 10.27 -13.91 -13.94
C ASN A 193 10.04 -12.85 -12.88
N ILE A 194 10.02 -13.28 -11.61
CA ILE A 194 9.81 -12.42 -10.46
C ILE A 194 10.96 -12.65 -9.50
N ASP A 195 11.80 -11.63 -9.35
CA ASP A 195 12.90 -11.60 -8.40
C ASP A 195 12.39 -10.98 -7.09
N ILE A 196 12.63 -11.66 -5.97
CA ILE A 196 12.14 -11.27 -4.64
C ILE A 196 13.35 -11.03 -3.76
N ILE A 197 13.46 -9.81 -3.21
CA ILE A 197 14.60 -9.34 -2.44
C ILE A 197 14.10 -8.96 -1.05
N GLY A 198 14.59 -9.64 -0.01
CA GLY A 198 14.28 -9.37 1.39
C GLY A 198 13.62 -10.55 2.13
N ASP A 199 13.25 -10.32 3.40
CA ASP A 199 12.73 -11.36 4.29
C ASP A 199 11.38 -11.91 3.80
N TYR A 200 11.44 -13.13 3.28
CA TYR A 200 10.36 -13.80 2.57
C TYR A 200 9.45 -14.54 3.55
N ASP A 201 8.26 -14.00 3.81
CA ASP A 201 7.19 -14.73 4.55
C ASP A 201 5.76 -14.45 4.03
N SER A 202 5.60 -13.92 2.80
CA SER A 202 4.27 -13.54 2.29
C SER A 202 4.04 -13.78 0.80
N GLU A 203 3.95 -15.06 0.41
CA GLU A 203 3.50 -15.50 -0.92
C GLU A 203 2.19 -14.81 -1.35
N LYS A 204 1.24 -14.66 -0.41
CA LYS A 204 -0.05 -13.99 -0.65
C LYS A 204 0.12 -12.52 -1.03
N ALA A 205 1.05 -11.79 -0.41
CA ALA A 205 1.32 -10.39 -0.76
C ALA A 205 1.83 -10.27 -2.20
N ILE A 206 2.75 -11.16 -2.59
CA ILE A 206 3.31 -11.20 -3.95
C ILE A 206 2.21 -11.52 -4.96
N VAL A 207 1.41 -12.57 -4.73
CA VAL A 207 0.28 -12.93 -5.62
C VAL A 207 -0.69 -11.75 -5.77
N ASN A 208 -1.06 -11.08 -4.68
CA ASN A 208 -1.98 -9.94 -4.73
C ASN A 208 -1.39 -8.74 -5.48
N TYR A 209 -0.08 -8.54 -5.38
CA TYR A 209 0.60 -7.46 -6.10
C TYR A 209 0.72 -7.78 -7.59
N MET A 210 1.06 -9.01 -7.95
CA MET A 210 1.08 -9.46 -9.35
C MET A 210 -0.32 -9.40 -9.97
N GLN A 211 -1.36 -9.75 -9.22
CA GLN A 211 -2.74 -9.59 -9.67
C GLN A 211 -3.09 -8.12 -9.90
N TRP A 212 -2.58 -7.20 -9.07
CA TRP A 212 -2.75 -5.78 -9.31
C TRP A 212 -2.05 -5.32 -10.60
N ILE A 213 -0.82 -5.80 -10.88
CA ILE A 213 -0.13 -5.51 -12.14
C ILE A 213 -0.93 -6.05 -13.34
N GLU A 214 -1.44 -7.28 -13.24
CA GLU A 214 -2.31 -7.90 -14.25
C GLU A 214 -3.54 -7.02 -14.53
N ASP A 215 -4.25 -6.60 -13.48
CA ASP A 215 -5.49 -5.83 -13.59
C ASP A 215 -5.28 -4.37 -14.04
N ASN A 216 -4.05 -3.84 -13.91
CA ASN A 216 -3.73 -2.42 -14.16
C ASN A 216 -2.83 -2.21 -15.38
N ARG A 217 -2.77 -3.19 -16.30
CA ARG A 217 -2.01 -3.11 -17.56
C ARG A 217 -2.12 -1.76 -18.24
N GLU A 218 -3.34 -1.35 -18.60
CA GLU A 218 -3.57 -0.13 -19.36
C GLU A 218 -3.11 1.12 -18.60
N THR A 219 -3.29 1.17 -17.27
CA THR A 219 -2.83 2.30 -16.45
C THR A 219 -1.30 2.38 -16.41
N ILE A 220 -0.62 1.24 -16.29
CA ILE A 220 0.84 1.17 -16.29
C ILE A 220 1.39 1.59 -17.67
N LEU A 221 0.81 1.08 -18.75
CA LEU A 221 1.23 1.42 -20.11
C LEU A 221 0.99 2.89 -20.45
N SER A 222 -0.18 3.44 -20.11
CA SER A 222 -0.44 4.87 -20.31
C SER A 222 0.57 5.73 -19.54
N PHE A 223 0.83 5.42 -18.27
CA PHE A 223 1.84 6.13 -17.48
C PHE A 223 3.24 6.04 -18.10
N ALA A 224 3.63 4.85 -18.56
CA ALA A 224 4.93 4.59 -19.14
C ALA A 224 5.16 5.37 -20.45
N LEU A 225 4.12 5.50 -21.29
CA LEU A 225 4.20 6.14 -22.60
C LEU A 225 3.96 7.67 -22.57
N GLU A 226 3.24 8.17 -21.56
CA GLU A 226 3.07 9.61 -21.32
C GLU A 226 4.40 10.30 -20.98
N TYR A 227 5.34 9.57 -20.37
CA TYR A 227 6.66 10.10 -20.07
C TYR A 227 7.40 10.45 -21.37
N GLU A 228 7.73 11.73 -21.54
CA GLU A 228 8.39 12.31 -22.72
C GLU A 228 7.63 12.17 -24.06
N ASP A 229 6.31 11.94 -24.02
CA ASP A 229 5.48 11.77 -25.22
C ASP A 229 6.11 10.75 -26.19
N PHE A 230 6.39 9.56 -25.65
CA PHE A 230 7.27 8.58 -26.28
C PHE A 230 6.90 8.29 -27.73
N LEU A 231 5.61 8.09 -28.01
CA LEU A 231 5.13 7.75 -29.35
C LEU A 231 5.40 8.86 -30.36
N ALA A 232 5.19 10.13 -29.98
CA ALA A 232 5.47 11.27 -30.85
C ALA A 232 6.97 11.35 -31.15
N THR A 233 7.80 11.30 -30.11
CA THR A 233 9.26 11.35 -30.23
C THR A 233 9.80 10.19 -31.09
N PHE A 234 9.29 8.98 -30.89
CA PHE A 234 9.65 7.81 -31.67
C PHE A 234 9.24 7.96 -33.15
N ASN A 235 8.00 8.40 -33.41
CA ASN A 235 7.49 8.57 -34.77
C ASN A 235 8.18 9.70 -35.53
N ASP A 236 8.64 10.76 -34.85
CA ASP A 236 9.46 11.81 -35.46
C ASP A 236 10.81 11.25 -35.93
N TRP A 237 11.46 10.42 -35.10
CA TRP A 237 12.69 9.73 -35.48
C TRP A 237 12.48 8.77 -36.66
N ILE A 238 11.42 7.95 -36.62
CA ILE A 238 11.07 7.02 -37.71
C ILE A 238 10.85 7.78 -39.02
N SER A 239 10.07 8.86 -38.98
CA SER A 239 9.77 9.69 -40.16
C SER A 239 11.04 10.25 -40.79
N GLU A 240 11.98 10.71 -39.97
CA GLU A 240 13.25 11.26 -40.43
C GLU A 240 14.17 10.19 -41.04
N GLU A 241 14.24 9.00 -40.44
CA GLU A 241 15.00 7.87 -40.99
C GLU A 241 14.44 7.38 -42.32
N ILE A 242 13.11 7.25 -42.44
CA ILE A 242 12.43 6.90 -43.69
C ILE A 242 12.71 7.95 -44.76
N ARG A 243 12.62 9.25 -44.42
CA ARG A 243 12.90 10.34 -45.37
C ARG A 243 14.34 10.28 -45.91
N LYS A 244 15.31 9.92 -45.06
CA LYS A 244 16.74 9.86 -45.42
C LYS A 244 17.13 8.58 -46.15
N LYS A 245 16.60 7.43 -45.73
CA LYS A 245 17.11 6.10 -46.11
C LYS A 245 16.06 5.21 -46.79
N GLY A 246 14.82 5.69 -46.91
CA GLY A 246 13.67 4.94 -47.42
C GLY A 246 13.07 3.92 -46.45
N LYS A 247 13.67 3.77 -45.25
CA LYS A 247 13.24 2.87 -44.18
C LYS A 247 13.91 3.24 -42.87
N ALA A 248 13.28 2.90 -41.75
CA ALA A 248 13.90 2.84 -40.43
C ALA A 248 14.20 1.36 -40.09
N VAL A 249 15.34 1.11 -39.44
CA VAL A 249 15.73 -0.24 -38.99
C VAL A 249 15.93 -0.18 -37.48
N LEU A 250 15.13 -0.94 -36.75
CA LEU A 250 15.20 -1.04 -35.29
C LEU A 250 16.40 -1.90 -34.87
N TYR A 251 16.72 -1.89 -33.57
CA TYR A 251 17.82 -2.65 -33.00
C TYR A 251 17.69 -4.17 -33.25
N ASP A 252 16.47 -4.71 -33.18
CA ASP A 252 16.14 -6.11 -33.50
C ASP A 252 16.13 -6.42 -35.01
N LYS A 253 16.52 -5.46 -35.86
CA LYS A 253 16.51 -5.51 -37.33
C LYS A 253 15.12 -5.46 -37.97
N THR A 254 14.07 -5.20 -37.20
CA THR A 254 12.74 -4.90 -37.77
C THR A 254 12.84 -3.67 -38.66
N VAL A 255 12.22 -3.77 -39.84
CA VAL A 255 12.20 -2.68 -40.83
C VAL A 255 10.84 -2.02 -40.79
N LEU A 256 10.83 -0.71 -40.55
CA LEU A 256 9.64 0.13 -40.62
C LEU A 256 9.73 1.05 -41.84
N THR A 257 8.61 1.16 -42.54
CA THR A 257 8.44 2.01 -43.74
C THR A 257 7.43 3.13 -43.54
N GLU A 258 6.81 3.19 -42.36
CA GLU A 258 5.90 4.24 -41.92
C GLU A 258 5.93 4.36 -40.38
N PRO A 259 5.50 5.50 -39.81
CA PRO A 259 5.27 5.66 -38.38
C PRO A 259 4.26 4.66 -37.82
N ILE A 260 4.34 4.36 -36.52
CA ILE A 260 3.45 3.39 -35.86
C ILE A 260 2.33 4.08 -35.09
N THR A 261 1.27 3.33 -34.81
CA THR A 261 0.16 3.78 -33.95
C THR A 261 0.40 3.40 -32.49
N GLU A 262 -0.32 4.06 -31.57
CA GLU A 262 -0.33 3.69 -30.16
C GLU A 262 -0.80 2.24 -29.95
N GLU A 263 -1.80 1.80 -30.73
CA GLU A 263 -2.29 0.42 -30.69
C GLU A 263 -1.19 -0.58 -31.10
N THR A 264 -0.41 -0.25 -32.13
CA THR A 264 0.73 -1.07 -32.55
C THR A 264 1.80 -1.15 -31.47
N LEU A 265 2.15 -0.01 -30.86
CA LEU A 265 3.14 0.07 -29.79
C LEU A 265 2.69 -0.72 -28.56
N THR A 266 1.49 -0.44 -28.03
CA THR A 266 0.95 -1.06 -26.80
C THR A 266 0.73 -2.56 -26.93
N LYS A 267 0.41 -3.07 -28.13
CA LYS A 267 0.36 -4.52 -28.40
C LYS A 267 1.74 -5.18 -28.37
N GLY A 268 2.78 -4.44 -28.72
CA GLY A 268 4.16 -4.90 -28.68
C GLY A 268 4.77 -4.93 -27.29
N ILE A 269 4.20 -4.19 -26.31
CA ILE A 269 4.75 -4.11 -24.94
C ILE A 269 4.36 -5.33 -24.11
N TYR A 270 5.36 -5.89 -23.42
CA TYR A 270 5.19 -6.92 -22.40
C TYR A 270 6.22 -6.74 -21.29
N ILE A 271 5.99 -7.44 -20.17
CA ILE A 271 6.90 -7.45 -19.03
C ILE A 271 8.00 -8.48 -19.29
N GLU A 272 9.25 -8.05 -19.20
CA GLU A 272 10.41 -8.94 -19.23
C GLU A 272 10.56 -9.65 -17.88
N ASP A 273 10.63 -8.86 -16.81
CA ASP A 273 10.78 -9.32 -15.44
C ASP A 273 10.23 -8.28 -14.44
N ILE A 274 10.11 -8.70 -13.19
CA ILE A 274 9.64 -7.88 -12.09
C ILE A 274 10.55 -8.11 -10.89
N SER A 275 11.05 -7.03 -10.29
CA SER A 275 11.77 -7.09 -9.01
C SER A 275 10.86 -6.61 -7.89
N VAL A 276 10.74 -7.40 -6.82
CA VAL A 276 9.92 -7.10 -5.64
C VAL A 276 10.84 -6.91 -4.44
N TYR A 277 10.77 -5.73 -3.82
CA TYR A 277 11.53 -5.41 -2.63
C TYR A 277 10.63 -5.53 -1.39
N LEU A 278 11.05 -6.39 -0.47
CA LEU A 278 10.38 -6.67 0.79
C LEU A 278 11.12 -6.03 1.95
N GLU A 279 10.37 -5.37 2.84
CA GLU A 279 10.85 -4.94 4.16
C GLU A 279 9.81 -5.37 5.19
N ASP A 280 10.27 -6.03 6.25
CA ASP A 280 9.44 -6.53 7.35
C ASP A 280 8.23 -7.37 6.87
N GLY A 281 8.43 -8.24 5.87
CA GLY A 281 7.38 -9.11 5.31
C GLY A 281 6.35 -8.39 4.43
N SER A 282 6.57 -7.12 4.08
CA SER A 282 5.67 -6.32 3.25
C SER A 282 6.36 -5.79 1.98
N ILE A 283 5.60 -5.68 0.88
CA ILE A 283 6.12 -5.11 -0.38
C ILE A 283 6.24 -3.60 -0.21
N GLU A 284 7.47 -3.11 -0.22
CA GLU A 284 7.77 -1.67 -0.16
C GLU A 284 7.78 -1.04 -1.56
N SER A 285 8.40 -1.73 -2.51
CA SER A 285 8.46 -1.32 -3.90
C SER A 285 8.55 -2.50 -4.87
N THR A 286 8.25 -2.19 -6.12
CA THR A 286 8.35 -3.13 -7.24
C THR A 286 8.90 -2.38 -8.45
N GLU A 287 9.84 -2.99 -9.15
CA GLU A 287 10.27 -2.57 -10.49
C GLU A 287 9.60 -3.46 -11.51
N ILE A 288 9.00 -2.86 -12.53
CA ILE A 288 8.30 -3.52 -13.63
C ILE A 288 9.08 -3.18 -14.89
N ASN A 289 9.79 -4.17 -15.42
CA ASN A 289 10.67 -4.01 -16.56
C ASN A 289 9.91 -4.31 -17.86
N LEU A 290 9.70 -3.28 -18.67
CA LEU A 290 8.93 -3.35 -19.90
C LEU A 290 9.86 -3.37 -21.11
N ILE A 291 9.57 -4.29 -22.04
CA ILE A 291 10.23 -4.35 -23.34
C ILE A 291 9.18 -4.46 -24.46
N THR A 292 9.63 -4.35 -25.71
CA THR A 292 8.77 -4.39 -26.88
C THR A 292 9.20 -5.44 -27.89
N SER A 293 8.22 -6.01 -28.59
CA SER A 293 8.45 -6.81 -29.80
C SER A 293 7.43 -6.43 -30.88
N PRO A 294 7.83 -5.84 -32.01
CA PRO A 294 9.18 -5.38 -32.38
C PRO A 294 9.84 -4.44 -31.37
N ASP A 295 11.18 -4.36 -31.39
CA ASP A 295 11.97 -3.58 -30.42
C ASP A 295 11.89 -2.06 -30.67
N TYR A 296 10.74 -1.48 -30.32
CA TYR A 296 10.44 -0.07 -30.35
C TYR A 296 11.23 0.73 -29.30
N PHE A 297 11.73 0.07 -28.25
CA PHE A 297 12.61 0.69 -27.24
C PHE A 297 14.09 0.70 -27.65
N ASN A 298 14.39 0.20 -28.86
CA ASN A 298 15.70 0.28 -29.50
C ASN A 298 16.83 -0.26 -28.61
N GLY A 299 16.64 -1.47 -28.08
CA GLY A 299 17.59 -2.19 -27.24
C GLY A 299 17.51 -1.87 -25.75
N HIS A 300 16.57 -1.01 -25.34
CA HIS A 300 16.40 -0.64 -23.93
C HIS A 300 15.17 -1.30 -23.30
N THR A 301 15.26 -1.45 -21.99
CA THR A 301 14.17 -1.79 -21.07
C THR A 301 13.66 -0.52 -20.42
N LEU A 302 12.35 -0.31 -20.46
CA LEU A 302 11.67 0.79 -19.80
C LEU A 302 11.27 0.36 -18.39
N VAL A 303 11.79 1.04 -17.37
CA VAL A 303 11.61 0.66 -15.97
C VAL A 303 10.53 1.52 -15.34
N ILE A 304 9.47 0.87 -14.84
CA ILE A 304 8.42 1.51 -14.05
C ILE A 304 8.53 1.04 -12.61
N GLU A 305 8.58 1.97 -11.68
CA GLU A 305 8.56 1.68 -10.25
C GLU A 305 7.15 1.85 -9.70
N ALA A 306 6.73 0.95 -8.82
CA ALA A 306 5.49 1.04 -8.07
C ALA A 306 5.76 0.86 -6.58
N ASN A 307 5.36 1.81 -5.75
CA ASN A 307 5.54 1.68 -4.30
C ASN A 307 4.42 0.86 -3.64
N LYS A 308 4.50 0.64 -2.32
CA LYS A 308 3.46 -0.06 -1.53
C LYS A 308 2.04 0.50 -1.64
N LYS A 309 1.91 1.79 -1.98
CA LYS A 309 0.61 2.45 -2.23
C LYS A 309 0.18 2.39 -3.70
N LYS A 310 0.89 1.60 -4.53
CA LYS A 310 0.63 1.43 -5.96
C LYS A 310 0.72 2.75 -6.74
N LYS A 311 1.53 3.69 -6.24
CA LYS A 311 1.86 4.92 -6.96
C LYS A 311 3.02 4.63 -7.89
N LEU A 312 2.83 4.94 -9.17
CA LEU A 312 3.82 4.75 -10.23
C LEU A 312 4.86 5.90 -10.24
N SER A 313 6.11 5.56 -10.52
CA SER A 313 7.22 6.45 -10.85
C SER A 313 8.04 5.89 -12.01
N PHE A 314 8.77 6.78 -12.69
CA PHE A 314 9.67 6.40 -13.76
C PHE A 314 11.03 6.00 -13.18
N GLY A 315 11.44 4.76 -13.41
CA GLY A 315 12.74 4.22 -12.96
C GLY A 315 13.88 4.46 -13.97
N GLY A 316 13.56 4.77 -15.22
CA GLY A 316 14.53 5.05 -16.28
C GLY A 316 14.36 4.19 -17.53
N MET A 317 15.26 4.38 -18.49
CA MET A 317 15.51 3.43 -19.58
C MET A 317 16.91 2.83 -19.41
N GLN A 318 17.00 1.50 -19.39
CA GLN A 318 18.25 0.77 -19.19
C GLN A 318 18.55 -0.08 -20.44
N GLY A 319 19.78 -0.08 -20.95
CA GLY A 319 20.13 -0.82 -22.18
C GLY A 319 21.59 -0.69 -22.57
#